data_AF-A0A2N1HC53-F1
#
_entry.id   AF-A0A2N1HC53-F1
#
_cell.length_a   1.000
_cell.length_b   1.000
_cell.length_c   1.000
_cell.angle_alpha   90.00
_cell.angle_beta   90.00
_cell.angle_gamma   90.00
#
_symmetry.space_group_name_H-M   'P 1'
#
loop_
_entity.id
_entity.type
_entity.pdbx_description
1 polymer ?
#
loop_
_entity_poly.entity_id
_entity_poly.type
_entity_poly.pdbx_seq_one_letter_code
_entity_poly.pdbx_strand_id
1 'polypeptide(L)'
;MEIIAILALLSLVWLLWQLVKAKRFTRFKQQIDSELKDKVIANIIEELASTRCEQFPNNDCHQTATLAYWTQYKSRILHAALAREIIDQQWLIDSGNLRNAQHLFFIERQYLPLPSQSEA
;
A
#
# COMPACT_ATOMS: atom_id res chain seq x y z
N MET A 1 26.13 14.43 -36.65
CA MET A 1 25.97 15.25 -35.43
C MET A 1 24.51 15.43 -35.04
N GLU A 2 23.62 15.76 -35.98
CA GLU A 2 22.19 16.01 -35.71
C GLU A 2 21.46 14.80 -35.10
N ILE A 3 21.67 13.59 -35.61
CA ILE A 3 21.03 12.37 -35.08
C ILE A 3 21.41 12.14 -33.61
N ILE A 4 22.69 12.34 -33.27
CA ILE A 4 23.19 12.18 -31.90
C ILE A 4 22.55 13.23 -30.98
N ALA A 5 22.42 14.48 -31.46
CA ALA A 5 21.77 15.54 -30.70
C ALA A 5 20.27 15.26 -30.45
N ILE A 6 19.55 14.73 -31.45
CA ILE A 6 18.15 14.34 -31.32
C ILE A 6 17.99 13.20 -30.29
N LEU A 7 18.82 12.16 -30.39
CA LEU A 7 18.79 11.05 -29.44
C LEU A 7 19.08 11.52 -28.01
N ALA A 8 20.06 12.40 -27.82
CA ALA A 8 20.38 12.98 -26.51
C ALA A 8 19.19 13.74 -25.92
N LEU A 9 18.48 14.54 -26.72
CA LEU A 9 17.32 15.30 -26.28
C LEU A 9 16.15 14.37 -25.90
N LEU A 10 15.89 13.32 -26.70
CA LEU A 10 14.87 12.31 -26.37
C LEU A 10 15.21 11.57 -25.08
N SER A 11 16.46 11.16 -24.88
CA SER A 11 16.91 10.54 -23.64
C SER A 11 16.73 11.46 -22.44
N LEU A 12 17.02 12.76 -22.58
CA LEU A 12 16.85 13.74 -21.51
C LEU A 12 15.37 13.88 -21.11
N VAL A 13 14.47 14.02 -22.09
CA VAL A 13 13.02 14.06 -21.83
C VAL A 13 12.55 12.79 -21.12
N TRP A 14 13.04 11.62 -21.53
CA TRP A 14 12.71 10.35 -20.89
C TRP A 14 13.18 10.29 -19.43
N LEU A 15 14.40 10.75 -19.13
CA LEU A 15 14.93 10.80 -17.76
C LEU A 15 14.11 11.75 -16.87
N LEU A 16 13.71 12.92 -17.39
CA LEU A 16 12.82 13.83 -16.67
C LEU A 16 11.47 13.17 -16.35
N TRP A 17 10.91 12.42 -17.30
CA TRP A 17 9.69 11.66 -17.06
C TRP A 17 9.86 10.59 -15.98
N GLN A 18 10.98 9.86 -15.96
CA GLN A 18 11.28 8.89 -14.89
C GLN A 18 11.33 9.56 -13.51
N LEU A 19 11.92 10.75 -13.40
CA LEU A 19 11.94 11.51 -12.14
C LEU A 19 10.53 11.90 -11.68
N VAL A 20 9.68 12.37 -12.59
CA VAL A 20 8.28 12.69 -12.27
C VAL A 20 7.55 11.44 -11.77
N LYS A 21 7.72 10.30 -12.45
CA LYS A 21 7.13 9.02 -12.04
C LYS A 21 7.60 8.59 -10.65
N ALA A 22 8.90 8.67 -10.36
CA ALA A 22 9.46 8.34 -9.04
C ALA A 22 8.93 9.25 -7.93
N LYS A 23 8.76 10.55 -8.22
CA LYS A 23 8.18 11.52 -7.28
C LYS A 23 6.70 11.20 -6.99
N ARG A 24 5.92 10.82 -8.01
CA ARG A 24 4.53 10.37 -7.83
C ARG A 24 4.45 9.13 -6.95
N PHE A 25 5.32 8.14 -7.17
CA PHE A 25 5.38 6.94 -6.32
C PHE A 25 5.76 7.27 -4.87
N THR A 26 6.69 8.20 -4.67
CA THR A 26 7.07 8.65 -3.32
C THR A 26 5.91 9.34 -2.61
N ARG A 27 5.16 10.21 -3.31
CA ARG A 27 3.94 10.83 -2.77
C ARG A 27 2.87 9.80 -2.42
N PHE A 28 2.66 8.79 -3.27
CA PHE A 28 1.74 7.70 -2.98
C PHE A 28 2.11 6.97 -1.68
N LYS A 29 3.40 6.63 -1.50
CA LYS A 29 3.89 6.01 -0.26
C LYS A 29 3.67 6.90 0.97
N GLN A 30 3.76 8.23 0.84
CA GLN A 30 3.45 9.16 1.92
C GLN A 30 1.96 9.20 2.22
N GLN A 31 1.11 9.20 1.18
CA GLN A 31 -0.34 9.16 1.31
C GLN A 31 -0.81 7.91 2.06
N ILE A 32 -0.20 6.75 1.80
CA ILE A 32 -0.49 5.52 2.58
C ILE A 32 -0.25 5.75 4.08
N ASP A 33 0.86 6.38 4.46
CA ASP A 33 1.18 6.62 5.87
C ASP A 33 0.30 7.70 6.50
N SER A 34 0.04 8.80 5.77
CA SER A 34 -0.64 9.97 6.33
C SER A 34 -2.16 9.87 6.29
N GLU A 35 -2.72 9.07 5.38
CA GLU A 35 -4.17 8.99 5.16
C GLU A 35 -4.73 7.61 5.48
N LEU A 36 -4.07 6.52 5.05
CA LEU A 36 -4.62 5.17 5.18
C LEU A 36 -4.24 4.52 6.50
N LYS A 37 -3.02 4.72 7.00
CA LYS A 37 -2.52 4.04 8.20
C LYS A 37 -3.42 4.26 9.40
N ASP A 38 -3.82 5.50 9.68
CA ASP A 38 -4.67 5.82 10.83
C ASP A 38 -6.07 5.22 10.69
N LYS A 39 -6.64 5.23 9.47
CA LYS A 39 -7.94 4.58 9.17
C LYS A 39 -7.87 3.07 9.39
N VAL A 40 -6.78 2.44 8.95
CA VAL A 40 -6.52 1.00 9.15
C VAL A 40 -6.37 0.67 10.64
N ILE A 41 -5.61 1.48 11.39
CA ILE A 41 -5.46 1.29 12.84
C ILE A 41 -6.82 1.37 13.55
N ALA A 42 -7.60 2.42 13.26
CA ALA A 42 -8.92 2.60 13.86
C ALA A 42 -9.85 1.42 13.57
N ASN A 43 -9.91 0.99 12.30
CA ASN A 43 -10.73 -0.15 11.91
C ASN A 43 -10.28 -1.47 12.57
N ILE A 44 -8.97 -1.73 12.66
CA ILE A 44 -8.45 -2.92 13.37
C ILE A 44 -8.82 -2.89 14.85
N ILE A 45 -8.74 -1.73 15.50
CA ILE A 45 -9.11 -1.59 16.92
C ILE A 45 -10.60 -1.91 17.13
N GLU A 46 -11.47 -1.37 16.26
CA GLU A 46 -12.91 -1.61 16.28
C GLU A 46 -13.26 -3.09 15.99
N GLU A 47 -12.62 -3.67 14.98
CA GLU A 47 -12.76 -5.09 14.62
C GLU A 47 -12.37 -6.01 15.80
N LEU A 48 -11.22 -5.76 16.43
CA LEU A 48 -10.76 -6.57 17.56
C LEU A 48 -11.63 -6.40 18.80
N ALA A 49 -12.17 -5.20 19.03
CA ALA A 49 -13.09 -4.94 20.13
C ALA A 49 -14.43 -5.65 19.93
N SER A 50 -14.98 -5.61 18.70
CA SER A 50 -16.27 -6.22 18.37
C SER A 50 -16.24 -7.74 18.28
N THR A 51 -15.09 -8.33 17.89
CA THR A 51 -14.90 -9.78 17.82
C THR A 51 -14.40 -10.41 19.12
N ARG A 52 -14.21 -9.60 20.17
CA ARG A 52 -13.70 -10.07 21.45
C ARG A 52 -14.68 -11.04 22.12
N CYS A 53 -14.20 -12.24 22.43
CA CYS A 53 -14.96 -13.27 23.16
C CYS A 53 -14.02 -14.17 23.97
N GLU A 54 -14.56 -15.18 24.66
CA GLU A 54 -13.75 -16.12 25.44
C GLU A 54 -12.72 -16.88 24.59
N GLN A 55 -13.06 -17.22 23.34
CA GLN A 55 -12.18 -17.92 22.41
C GLN A 55 -11.16 -16.98 21.74
N PHE A 56 -11.56 -15.74 21.46
CA PHE A 56 -10.71 -14.70 20.88
C PHE A 56 -10.59 -13.53 21.86
N PRO A 57 -9.72 -13.67 22.88
CA PRO A 57 -9.68 -12.71 23.98
C PRO A 57 -9.24 -11.31 23.55
N ASN A 58 -8.58 -11.19 22.38
CA ASN A 58 -8.12 -9.93 21.78
C ASN A 58 -7.51 -8.97 22.80
N ASN A 59 -6.65 -9.52 23.66
CA ASN A 59 -5.99 -8.74 24.70
C ASN A 59 -5.02 -7.72 24.11
N ASP A 60 -4.55 -6.80 24.94
CA ASP A 60 -3.68 -5.68 24.51
C ASP A 60 -2.42 -6.15 23.80
N CYS A 61 -1.87 -7.31 24.17
CA CYS A 61 -0.73 -7.93 23.50
C CYS A 61 -1.08 -8.33 22.06
N HIS A 62 -2.21 -9.01 21.85
CA HIS A 62 -2.69 -9.39 20.52
C HIS A 62 -3.01 -8.16 19.67
N GLN A 63 -3.64 -7.14 20.26
CA GLN A 63 -3.95 -5.89 19.56
C GLN A 63 -2.66 -5.19 19.11
N THR A 64 -1.67 -5.07 20.00
CA THR A 64 -0.37 -4.45 19.69
C THR A 64 0.34 -5.22 18.59
N ALA A 65 0.39 -6.55 18.66
CA ALA A 65 1.00 -7.39 17.64
C ALA A 65 0.31 -7.27 16.28
N THR A 66 -1.03 -7.23 16.28
CA THR A 66 -1.84 -7.07 15.05
C THR A 66 -1.60 -5.72 14.40
N LEU A 67 -1.60 -4.64 15.19
CA LEU A 67 -1.30 -3.29 14.70
C LEU A 67 0.12 -3.19 14.16
N ALA A 68 1.09 -3.76 14.87
CA ALA A 68 2.48 -3.81 14.40
C ALA A 68 2.59 -4.56 13.07
N TYR A 69 2.00 -5.76 12.96
CA TYR A 69 2.03 -6.56 11.76
C TYR A 69 1.49 -5.81 10.53
N TRP A 70 0.29 -5.23 10.65
CA TRP A 70 -0.39 -4.59 9.51
C TRP A 70 0.20 -3.23 9.14
N THR A 71 0.80 -2.52 10.10
CA THR A 71 1.31 -1.15 9.86
C THR A 71 2.82 -1.07 9.61
N GLN A 72 3.54 -2.20 9.68
CA GLN A 72 4.98 -2.26 9.47
C GLN A 72 5.39 -1.96 8.01
N TYR A 73 4.60 -2.39 7.03
CA TYR A 73 4.91 -2.24 5.59
C TYR A 73 3.77 -1.56 4.85
N LYS A 74 4.11 -0.76 3.84
CA LYS A 74 3.13 0.02 3.07
C LYS A 74 2.21 -0.88 2.26
N SER A 75 2.76 -1.97 1.70
CA SER A 75 1.96 -2.99 1.04
C SER A 75 0.92 -3.60 1.98
N ARG A 76 1.25 -3.87 3.25
CA ARG A 76 0.30 -4.39 4.24
C ARG A 76 -0.76 -3.37 4.63
N ILE A 77 -0.38 -2.10 4.83
CA ILE A 77 -1.36 -1.04 5.10
C ILE A 77 -2.36 -0.94 3.95
N LEU A 78 -1.86 -0.89 2.71
CA LEU A 78 -2.69 -0.80 1.52
C LEU A 78 -3.57 -2.05 1.35
N HIS A 79 -3.01 -3.24 1.56
CA HIS A 79 -3.76 -4.49 1.51
C HIS A 79 -4.85 -4.54 2.59
N ALA A 80 -4.54 -4.12 3.83
CA ALA A 80 -5.51 -4.05 4.91
C ALA A 80 -6.64 -3.07 4.57
N ALA A 81 -6.31 -1.91 4.00
CA ALA A 81 -7.29 -0.90 3.61
C ALA A 81 -8.25 -1.42 2.53
N LEU A 82 -7.74 -2.17 1.55
CA LEU A 82 -8.57 -2.80 0.51
C LEU A 82 -9.40 -3.97 1.07
N ALA A 83 -8.78 -4.87 1.86
CA ALA A 83 -9.46 -6.05 2.41
C ALA A 83 -10.55 -5.70 3.43
N ARG A 84 -10.43 -4.54 4.09
CA ARG A 84 -11.43 -4.00 5.03
C ARG A 84 -12.36 -2.98 4.39
N GLU A 85 -12.32 -2.84 3.07
CA GLU A 85 -13.17 -1.91 2.30
C GLU A 85 -13.09 -0.44 2.78
N ILE A 86 -11.97 -0.05 3.40
CA ILE A 86 -11.69 1.34 3.80
C ILE A 86 -11.50 2.22 2.56
N ILE A 87 -10.92 1.62 1.52
CA ILE A 87 -10.85 2.14 0.17
C ILE A 87 -11.20 1.02 -0.80
N ASP A 88 -11.57 1.39 -2.01
CA ASP A 88 -11.86 0.47 -3.09
C ASP A 88 -10.91 0.68 -4.28
N GLN A 89 -11.11 -0.09 -5.35
CA GLN A 89 -10.37 0.07 -6.59
C GLN A 89 -10.64 1.44 -7.25
N GLN A 90 -11.86 1.98 -7.10
CA GLN A 90 -12.23 3.25 -7.71
C GLN A 90 -11.41 4.40 -7.13
N TRP A 91 -11.19 4.41 -5.81
CA TRP A 91 -10.32 5.35 -5.12
C TRP A 91 -8.89 5.35 -5.71
N LEU A 92 -8.35 4.17 -6.07
CA LEU A 92 -7.03 4.06 -6.71
C LEU A 92 -7.02 4.59 -8.14
N ILE A 93 -8.12 4.47 -8.87
CA ILE A 93 -8.28 5.01 -10.23
C ILE A 93 -8.37 6.54 -10.15
N ASP A 94 -9.24 7.07 -9.30
CA ASP A 94 -9.53 8.50 -9.18
C ASP A 94 -8.33 9.27 -8.64
N SER A 95 -7.57 8.69 -7.71
CA SER A 95 -6.32 9.26 -7.21
C SER A 95 -5.13 9.11 -8.19
N GLY A 96 -5.30 8.39 -9.30
CA GLY A 96 -4.25 8.11 -10.26
C GLY A 96 -3.15 7.18 -9.74
N ASN A 97 -3.43 6.41 -8.68
CA ASN A 97 -2.47 5.57 -7.97
C ASN A 97 -2.56 4.09 -8.30
N LEU A 98 -3.46 3.64 -9.17
CA LEU A 98 -3.61 2.23 -9.54
C LEU A 98 -2.28 1.55 -9.92
N ARG A 99 -1.50 2.19 -10.81
CA ARG A 99 -0.17 1.67 -11.21
C ARG A 99 0.85 1.72 -10.06
N ASN A 100 0.75 2.70 -9.17
CA ASN A 100 1.64 2.80 -8.00
C ASN A 100 1.32 1.70 -6.99
N ALA A 101 0.04 1.36 -6.80
CA ALA A 101 -0.40 0.25 -5.97
C ALA A 101 0.09 -1.10 -6.51
N GLN A 102 -0.11 -1.36 -7.82
CA GLN A 102 0.41 -2.55 -8.48
C GLN A 102 1.94 -2.67 -8.34
N HIS A 103 2.65 -1.57 -8.59
CA HIS A 103 4.09 -1.52 -8.41
C HIS A 103 4.50 -1.80 -6.96
N LEU A 104 3.82 -1.20 -5.98
CA LEU A 104 4.08 -1.41 -4.56
C LEU A 104 3.92 -2.89 -4.17
N PHE A 105 2.80 -3.51 -4.56
CA PHE A 105 2.55 -4.92 -4.29
C PHE A 105 3.57 -5.84 -4.97
N PHE A 106 4.06 -5.47 -6.15
CA PHE A 106 5.12 -6.23 -6.81
C PHE A 106 6.45 -6.16 -6.05
N ILE A 107 6.91 -4.96 -5.69
CA ILE A 107 8.22 -4.77 -5.03
C ILE A 107 8.24 -5.22 -3.57
N GLU A 108 7.09 -5.15 -2.88
CA GLU A 108 6.93 -5.54 -1.47
C GLU A 108 6.16 -6.87 -1.32
N ARG A 109 6.12 -7.71 -2.37
CA ARG A 109 5.34 -8.97 -2.40
C ARG A 109 5.65 -9.91 -1.23
N GLN A 110 6.91 -9.92 -0.78
CA GLN A 110 7.39 -10.77 0.31
C GLN A 110 6.77 -10.41 1.67
N TYR A 111 6.17 -9.23 1.78
CA TYR A 111 5.50 -8.76 2.99
C TYR A 111 3.99 -8.94 2.92
N LEU A 112 3.43 -9.28 1.76
CA LEU A 112 1.99 -9.49 1.63
C LEU A 112 1.56 -10.72 2.45
N PRO A 113 0.30 -10.74 2.94
CA PRO A 113 -0.27 -11.94 3.54
C PRO A 113 -0.17 -13.11 2.56
N LEU A 114 0.24 -14.28 3.05
CA LEU A 114 0.22 -15.50 2.27
C LEU A 114 -1.26 -15.90 2.01
N PRO A 115 -1.60 -16.38 0.81
CA PRO A 115 -2.92 -16.95 0.58
C PRO A 115 -3.13 -18.15 1.53
N SER A 116 -4.34 -18.27 2.09
CA SER A 116 -4.66 -19.42 2.93
C SER A 116 -4.62 -20.69 2.08
N GLN A 117 -4.08 -21.78 2.65
CA GLN A 117 -3.90 -23.07 1.96
C GLN A 117 -5.22 -23.75 1.52
N SER A 118 -6.38 -23.11 1.73
CA SER A 118 -7.70 -23.57 1.29
C SER A 118 -8.04 -23.20 -0.16
N GLU A 119 -7.20 -22.42 -0.85
CA GLU A 119 -7.48 -21.92 -2.21
C GLU A 119 -6.40 -22.32 -3.24
N ALA A 120 -5.70 -23.45 -3.02
CA ALA A 120 -4.73 -24.02 -3.95
C ALA A 120 -5.19 -25.37 -4.51
#